data_AF-A0A8T1MVH7-F1
#
_entry.id   AF-A0A8T1MVH7-F1
#
_cell.length_a   1.000
_cell.length_b   1.000
_cell.length_c   1.000
_cell.angle_alpha   90.00
_cell.angle_beta   90.00
_cell.angle_gamma   90.00
#
_symmetry.space_group_name_H-M   'P 1'
#
loop_
_entity.id
_entity.type
_entity.pdbx_description
1 polymer ?
#
loop_
_entity_poly.entity_id
_entity_poly.type
_entity_poly.pdbx_seq_one_letter_code
_entity_poly.pdbx_strand_id
1 'polypeptide(L)'
;MALYFMFIHAGLLVSVLTVGVPQYEMCMERCGGDPPEGNIAGMRRVQVCRDRCNRQERTRCLAAHQNNEREKRKCWEDALNRCIDRCGNNQRMIQLCHVLYAVPAQ
;
A
#
# COMPACT_ATOMS: atom_id res chain seq x y z
N MET A 1 -23.00 -5.74 -38.99
CA MET A 1 -21.54 -5.57 -38.82
C MET A 1 -21.14 -4.33 -38.00
N ALA A 2 -21.99 -3.31 -37.80
CA ALA A 2 -21.63 -2.14 -36.98
C ALA A 2 -21.99 -2.25 -35.49
N LEU A 3 -22.89 -3.17 -35.12
CA LEU A 3 -23.40 -3.29 -33.74
C LEU A 3 -22.48 -4.11 -32.82
N TYR A 4 -21.65 -5.00 -33.36
CA TYR A 4 -20.74 -5.84 -32.57
C TYR A 4 -19.56 -5.07 -31.97
N PHE A 5 -19.10 -4.00 -32.65
CA PHE A 5 -17.99 -3.19 -32.17
C PHE A 5 -18.37 -2.27 -30.99
N MET A 6 -19.66 -1.93 -30.84
CA MET A 6 -20.12 -1.12 -29.69
C MET A 6 -20.14 -1.89 -28.37
N PHE A 7 -20.34 -3.21 -28.38
CA PHE A 7 -20.35 -4.02 -27.16
C PHE A 7 -18.95 -4.29 -26.59
N ILE A 8 -17.92 -4.32 -27.44
CA ILE A 8 -16.54 -4.59 -27.01
C ILE A 8 -15.96 -3.36 -26.26
N HIS A 9 -16.36 -2.14 -26.62
CA HIS A 9 -15.93 -0.94 -25.92
C HIS A 9 -16.66 -0.72 -24.59
N ALA A 10 -17.92 -1.13 -24.47
CA ALA A 10 -18.64 -1.05 -23.20
C ALA A 10 -18.15 -2.07 -22.16
N GLY A 11 -17.75 -3.29 -22.58
CA GLY A 11 -17.26 -4.33 -21.66
C GLY A 11 -15.88 -4.02 -21.04
N LEU A 12 -15.02 -3.30 -21.77
CA LEU A 12 -13.67 -2.98 -21.30
C LEU A 12 -13.67 -1.87 -20.23
N LEU A 13 -14.63 -0.95 -20.28
CA LEU A 13 -14.76 0.15 -19.30
C LEU A 13 -15.36 -0.29 -17.96
N VAL A 14 -16.24 -1.30 -17.95
CA VAL A 14 -16.87 -1.77 -16.71
C VAL A 14 -15.91 -2.61 -15.86
N SER A 15 -14.91 -3.25 -16.48
CA SER A 15 -13.93 -4.07 -15.76
C SER A 15 -12.94 -3.25 -14.91
N VAL A 16 -12.78 -1.96 -15.23
CA VAL A 16 -11.87 -1.05 -14.51
C VAL A 16 -12.57 -0.38 -13.33
N LEU A 17 -13.89 -0.23 -13.37
CA LEU A 17 -14.67 0.54 -12.38
C LEU A 17 -15.23 -0.28 -11.21
N THR A 18 -15.17 -1.61 -11.25
CA THR A 18 -15.58 -2.48 -10.13
C THR A 18 -14.44 -2.83 -9.17
N VAL A 19 -13.20 -2.45 -9.48
CA VAL A 19 -12.10 -2.53 -8.52
C VAL A 19 -12.25 -1.33 -7.60
N GLY A 20 -13.09 -1.47 -6.56
CA GLY A 20 -13.18 -0.48 -5.49
C GLY A 20 -11.77 -0.10 -5.02
N VAL A 21 -11.57 1.16 -4.65
CA VAL A 21 -10.28 1.68 -4.17
C VAL A 21 -9.67 0.68 -3.20
N PRO A 22 -8.43 0.19 -3.42
CA PRO A 22 -7.82 -0.80 -2.55
C PRO A 22 -7.88 -0.33 -1.10
N GLN A 23 -8.17 -1.25 -0.15
CA GLN A 23 -8.34 -0.90 1.27
C GLN A 23 -7.17 -0.09 1.84
N TYR A 24 -5.96 -0.37 1.34
CA TYR A 24 -4.76 0.39 1.65
C TYR A 24 -4.86 1.87 1.23
N GLU A 25 -5.26 2.16 -0.01
CA GLU A 25 -5.37 3.54 -0.52
C GLU A 25 -6.42 4.33 0.27
N MET A 26 -7.59 3.75 0.55
CA MET A 26 -8.59 4.38 1.42
C MET A 26 -8.07 4.65 2.83
N CYS A 27 -7.24 3.76 3.37
CA CYS A 27 -6.62 3.96 4.68
C CYS A 27 -5.63 5.12 4.64
N MET A 28 -4.81 5.20 3.60
CA MET A 28 -3.82 6.25 3.40
C MET A 28 -4.49 7.62 3.24
N GLU A 29 -5.57 7.71 2.47
CA GLU A 29 -6.36 8.95 2.31
C GLU A 29 -6.89 9.47 3.66
N ARG A 30 -7.39 8.56 4.51
CA ARG A 30 -7.90 8.92 5.85
C ARG A 30 -6.81 9.41 6.81
N CYS A 31 -5.54 9.10 6.55
CA CYS A 31 -4.44 9.65 7.33
C CYS A 31 -4.18 11.13 7.03
N GLY A 32 -4.67 11.63 5.89
CA GLY A 32 -4.46 13.01 5.45
C GLY A 32 -3.09 13.26 4.83
N GLY A 33 -2.94 14.48 4.33
CA GLY A 33 -1.71 15.00 3.77
C GLY A 33 -0.68 15.40 4.84
N ASP A 34 0.49 15.82 4.38
CA ASP A 34 1.53 16.29 5.28
C ASP A 34 1.14 17.66 5.86
N PRO A 35 1.31 17.86 7.18
CA PRO A 35 0.98 19.13 7.81
C PRO A 35 2.02 20.21 7.48
N PRO A 36 1.74 21.49 7.79
CA PRO A 36 2.70 22.58 7.59
C PRO A 36 4.05 22.30 8.24
N GLU A 37 5.12 22.81 7.63
CA GLU A 37 6.48 22.70 8.17
C GLU A 37 6.54 23.22 9.61
N GLY A 38 7.33 22.55 10.46
CA GLY A 38 7.42 22.85 11.89
C GLY A 38 6.32 22.22 12.76
N ASN A 39 5.23 21.69 12.18
CA ASN A 39 4.22 20.94 12.94
C ASN A 39 4.67 19.48 13.19
N ILE A 40 5.65 19.31 14.07
CA ILE A 40 6.23 17.99 14.42
C ILE A 40 5.15 17.03 14.93
N ALA A 41 4.23 17.52 15.77
CA ALA A 41 3.17 16.69 16.34
C ALA A 41 2.19 16.19 15.27
N GLY A 42 1.81 17.04 14.32
CA GLY A 42 1.00 16.67 13.16
C GLY A 42 1.72 15.64 12.30
N MET A 43 3.00 15.88 11.99
CA MET A 43 3.78 15.01 11.12
C MET A 43 3.87 13.61 11.72
N ARG A 44 4.12 13.53 13.04
CA ARG A 44 4.13 12.27 13.78
C ARG A 44 2.79 11.53 13.72
N ARG A 45 1.67 12.24 13.87
CA ARG A 45 0.33 11.63 13.80
C ARG A 45 0.06 11.01 12.44
N VAL A 46 0.37 11.75 11.36
CA VAL A 46 0.21 11.27 9.98
C VAL A 46 1.08 10.04 9.71
N GLN A 47 2.35 10.08 10.11
CA GLN A 47 3.27 8.94 9.94
C GLN A 47 2.78 7.69 10.68
N VAL A 48 2.38 7.81 11.95
CA VAL A 48 1.85 6.68 12.74
C VAL A 48 0.60 6.08 12.09
N CYS A 49 -0.27 6.91 11.51
CA CYS A 49 -1.44 6.45 10.78
C CYS A 49 -1.05 5.66 9.53
N ARG A 50 -0.16 6.21 8.68
CA ARG A 50 0.30 5.54 7.45
C ARG A 50 1.02 4.21 7.74
N ASP A 51 1.77 4.14 8.83
CA ASP A 51 2.39 2.89 9.28
C ASP A 51 1.38 1.85 9.73
N ARG A 52 0.26 2.28 10.35
CA ARG A 52 -0.85 1.38 10.67
C ARG A 52 -1.48 0.83 9.40
N CYS A 53 -1.73 1.67 8.39
CA CYS A 53 -2.27 1.23 7.10
C CYS A 53 -1.38 0.19 6.44
N ASN A 54 -0.06 0.43 6.41
CA ASN A 54 0.88 -0.50 5.80
C ASN A 54 0.93 -1.86 6.53
N ARG A 55 0.88 -1.85 7.87
CA ARG A 55 0.79 -3.09 8.66
C ARG A 55 -0.50 -3.87 8.39
N GLN A 56 -1.64 -3.18 8.34
CA GLN A 56 -2.93 -3.79 8.05
C GLN A 56 -2.95 -4.42 6.67
N GLU A 57 -2.40 -3.72 5.67
CA GLU A 57 -2.32 -4.23 4.30
C GLU A 57 -1.41 -5.45 4.20
N ARG A 58 -0.25 -5.43 4.84
CA ARG A 58 0.62 -6.61 4.95
C ARG A 58 -0.13 -7.80 5.56
N THR A 59 -0.83 -7.58 6.67
CA THR A 59 -1.61 -8.64 7.33
C THR A 59 -2.70 -9.19 6.40
N ARG A 60 -3.40 -8.33 5.66
CA ARG A 60 -4.41 -8.73 4.67
C ARG A 60 -3.80 -9.58 3.56
N CYS A 61 -2.65 -9.15 3.01
CA CYS A 61 -1.91 -9.88 1.98
C CYS A 61 -1.47 -11.27 2.48
N LEU A 62 -0.89 -11.35 3.68
CA LEU A 62 -0.48 -12.62 4.28
C LEU A 62 -1.68 -13.57 4.50
N ALA A 63 -2.83 -13.04 4.92
CA ALA A 63 -4.05 -13.82 5.10
C ALA A 63 -4.62 -14.37 3.78
N ALA A 64 -4.37 -13.70 2.65
CA ALA A 64 -4.76 -14.18 1.31
C ALA A 64 -3.83 -15.29 0.77
N HIS A 65 -2.62 -15.42 1.32
CA HIS A 65 -1.58 -16.32 0.81
C HIS A 65 -1.06 -17.31 1.86
N GLN A 66 -1.95 -17.85 2.72
CA GLN A 66 -1.56 -18.68 3.87
C GLN A 66 -0.69 -19.91 3.54
N ASN A 67 -0.81 -20.46 2.33
CA ASN A 67 -0.08 -21.66 1.90
C ASN A 67 0.94 -21.39 0.78
N ASN A 68 1.25 -20.12 0.51
CA ASN A 68 2.17 -19.74 -0.56
C ASN A 68 3.30 -18.85 -0.02
N GLU A 69 4.41 -19.48 0.36
CA GLU A 69 5.57 -18.78 0.94
C GLU A 69 6.18 -17.74 0.00
N ARG A 70 6.13 -17.96 -1.32
CA ARG A 70 6.60 -16.99 -2.30
C ARG A 70 5.76 -15.71 -2.27
N GLU A 71 4.43 -15.85 -2.26
CA GLU A 71 3.53 -14.70 -2.21
C GLU A 71 3.56 -14.03 -0.81
N LYS A 72 3.73 -14.79 0.27
CA LYS A 72 3.98 -14.21 1.60
C LYS A 72 5.24 -13.34 1.61
N ARG A 73 6.32 -13.79 0.96
CA ARG A 73 7.56 -13.00 0.85
C ARG A 73 7.31 -11.68 0.14
N LYS A 74 6.58 -11.71 -0.99
CA LYS A 74 6.17 -10.50 -1.70
C LYS A 74 5.34 -9.57 -0.83
N CYS A 75 4.41 -10.09 0.00
CA CYS A 75 3.66 -9.25 0.94
C CYS A 75 4.57 -8.45 1.91
N TRP A 76 5.68 -9.05 2.34
CA TRP A 76 6.68 -8.37 3.17
C TRP A 76 7.52 -7.37 2.37
N GLU A 77 7.98 -7.76 1.17
CA GLU A 77 8.73 -6.89 0.26
C GLU A 77 7.90 -5.65 -0.14
N ASP A 78 6.62 -5.82 -0.48
CA ASP A 78 5.72 -4.72 -0.81
C ASP A 78 5.50 -3.79 0.38
N ALA A 79 5.39 -4.35 1.60
CA ALA A 79 5.27 -3.54 2.80
C ALA A 79 6.55 -2.74 3.10
N LEU A 80 7.72 -3.33 2.85
CA LEU A 80 9.01 -2.65 2.94
C LEU A 80 9.11 -1.52 1.91
N ASN A 81 8.80 -1.80 0.64
CA ASN A 81 8.85 -0.83 -0.45
C ASN A 81 7.94 0.37 -0.17
N ARG A 82 6.68 0.13 0.23
CA ARG A 82 5.77 1.21 0.64
C ARG A 82 6.28 2.04 1.82
N CYS A 83 7.08 1.46 2.70
CA CYS A 83 7.73 2.20 3.79
C CYS A 83 8.86 3.08 3.25
N ILE A 84 9.74 2.51 2.42
CA ILE A 84 10.90 3.19 1.81
C ILE A 84 10.47 4.34 0.92
N ASP A 85 9.43 4.16 0.09
CA ASP A 85 8.93 5.20 -0.82
C ASP A 85 8.53 6.47 -0.07
N ARG A 86 8.04 6.33 1.17
CA ARG A 86 7.67 7.47 2.04
C ARG A 86 8.87 8.14 2.71
N CYS A 87 10.03 7.49 2.75
CA CYS A 87 11.23 8.03 3.37
C CYS A 87 11.88 9.14 2.53
N GLY A 88 11.60 9.18 1.22
CA GLY A 88 12.42 9.92 0.27
C GLY A 88 13.89 9.53 0.43
N ASN A 89 14.77 10.53 0.61
CA ASN A 89 16.21 10.31 0.76
C ASN A 89 16.68 10.12 2.22
N ASN A 90 15.77 9.99 3.19
CA ASN A 90 16.14 9.87 4.60
C ASN A 90 16.69 8.47 4.93
N GLN A 91 18.02 8.33 4.90
CA GLN A 91 18.72 7.06 5.16
C GLN A 91 18.37 6.42 6.51
N ARG A 92 18.20 7.23 7.56
CA ARG A 92 17.83 6.71 8.89
C ARG A 92 16.43 6.10 8.87
N MET A 93 15.50 6.72 8.16
CA MET A 93 14.14 6.20 8.01
C MET A 93 14.12 4.94 7.15
N ILE A 94 14.91 4.88 6.07
CA ILE A 94 15.08 3.68 5.22
C ILE A 94 15.59 2.50 6.06
N GLN A 95 16.63 2.71 6.87
CA GLN A 95 17.14 1.68 7.77
C GLN A 95 16.07 1.20 8.77
N LEU A 96 15.26 2.12 9.31
CA LEU A 96 14.15 1.76 10.19
C LEU A 96 13.10 0.90 9.45
N CYS A 97 12.79 1.21 8.19
CA CYS A 97 11.90 0.40 7.37
C CYS A 97 12.42 -1.04 7.22
N HIS A 98 13.72 -1.22 6.95
CA HIS A 98 14.32 -2.56 6.88
C HIS A 98 14.21 -3.35 8.19
N VAL A 99 14.29 -2.67 9.35
CA VAL A 99 14.09 -3.32 10.66
C VAL A 99 12.62 -3.69 10.87
N LEU A 100 11.69 -2.79 10.57
CA LEU A 100 10.25 -2.98 10.83
C LEU A 100 9.58 -3.98 9.88
N TYR A 101 10.09 -4.08 8.66
CA TYR A 101 9.55 -4.92 7.58
C TYR A 101 10.57 -5.95 7.11
N ALA A 102 11.48 -6.36 8.00
CA ALA A 102 12.39 -7.47 7.76
C ALA A 102 11.58 -8.70 7.31
N VAL A 103 11.93 -9.24 6.14
CA VAL A 103 11.35 -10.48 5.64
C VAL A 103 11.74 -11.60 6.61
N PRO A 104 10.79 -12.40 7.14
CA PRO A 104 11.12 -13.50 8.04
C PRO A 104 12.12 -14.46 7.39
N ALA A 105 13.14 -14.87 8.14
CA ALA A 105 14.01 -15.97 7.72
C ALA A 105 13.17 -17.25 7.60
N GLN A 106 13.33 -17.95 6.48
CA GLN A 106 12.69 -19.24 6.21
C GLN A 106 13.36 -20.35 7.01
#